data_AF-A0A9W6EIR5-F1
#
_entry.id   AF-A0A9W6EIR5-F1
#
_cell.length_a   1.000
_cell.length_b   1.000
_cell.length_c   1.000
_cell.angle_alpha   90.00
_cell.angle_beta   90.00
_cell.angle_gamma   90.00
#
_symmetry.space_group_name_H-M   'P 1'
#
loop_
_entity.id
_entity.type
_entity.pdbx_description
1 polymer ?
#
loop_
_entity_poly.entity_id
_entity_poly.type
_entity_poly.pdbx_seq_one_letter_code
_entity_poly.pdbx_strand_id
1 'polypeptide(L)'
;MQSSTVDLLSTDLFKHHYEDGPRDAHLERSYLRAKAFARFWRLAPDDVLQFTPKFRQAHTDGIILRDIAAQSAFSVHYNLVGGTIASLAPKRPDLQPLLKQIFDFDVVYVTSQ
;
A
#
# COMPACT_ATOMS: atom_id res chain seq x y z
N MET A 1 7.96 -4.60 17.18
CA MET A 1 7.57 -4.21 15.81
C MET A 1 6.95 -2.82 15.91
N GLN A 2 7.36 -1.87 15.07
CA GLN A 2 6.70 -0.56 15.04
C GLN A 2 5.22 -0.80 14.64
N SER A 3 4.30 -0.28 15.44
CA SER A 3 2.85 -0.45 15.26
C SER A 3 2.19 0.74 14.57
N SER A 4 2.98 1.70 14.10
CA SER A 4 2.49 2.91 13.46
C SER A 4 3.53 3.48 12.50
N THR A 5 3.05 4.00 11.38
CA THR A 5 3.81 4.66 10.33
C THR A 5 4.15 6.12 10.63
N VAL A 6 3.92 6.63 11.86
CA VAL A 6 4.18 8.02 12.25
C VAL A 6 5.59 8.51 11.85
N ASP A 7 6.61 7.66 11.95
CA ASP A 7 7.98 8.03 11.59
C ASP A 7 8.11 8.42 10.10
N LEU A 8 7.26 7.88 9.22
CA LEU A 8 7.23 8.24 7.78
C LEU A 8 6.93 9.72 7.57
N LEU A 9 6.21 10.37 8.49
CA LEU A 9 5.86 11.79 8.41
C LEU A 9 7.10 12.71 8.40
N SER A 10 8.23 12.24 8.92
CA SER A 10 9.50 12.97 8.91
C SER A 10 10.22 12.93 7.56
N THR A 11 9.86 12.02 6.67
CA THR A 11 10.51 11.85 5.36
C THR A 11 10.04 12.90 4.36
N ASP A 12 10.89 13.23 3.37
CA ASP A 12 10.58 14.23 2.34
C ASP A 12 9.28 13.94 1.59
N LEU A 13 8.99 12.65 1.36
CA LEU A 13 7.77 12.21 0.69
C LEU A 13 6.49 12.67 1.41
N PHE A 14 6.54 12.83 2.74
CA PHE A 14 5.42 13.24 3.57
C PHE A 14 5.50 14.69 4.06
N LYS A 15 6.47 15.48 3.59
CA LYS A 15 6.50 16.93 3.84
C LYS A 15 5.35 17.63 3.10
N HIS A 16 4.84 18.70 3.70
CA HIS A 16 3.72 19.48 3.16
C HIS A 16 4.18 20.34 1.98
N HIS A 17 3.91 19.87 0.77
CA HIS A 17 4.05 20.63 -0.46
C HIS A 17 2.65 20.77 -1.10
N TYR A 18 1.81 21.63 -0.51
CA TYR A 18 0.52 22.05 -1.08
C TYR A 18 0.72 23.21 -2.06
N GLU A 19 1.75 23.13 -2.89
CA GLU A 19 1.89 24.08 -4.00
C GLU A 19 1.06 23.58 -5.19
N ASP A 20 0.64 24.51 -6.05
CA ASP A 20 -0.17 24.29 -7.27
C ASP A 20 0.58 23.44 -8.31
N GLY A 21 0.84 22.18 -7.96
CA GLY A 21 1.46 21.19 -8.82
C GLY A 21 0.43 20.60 -9.79
N PRO A 22 0.89 20.03 -10.92
CA PRO A 22 0.02 19.26 -11.80
C PRO A 22 -0.66 18.12 -11.02
N ARG A 23 -1.94 17.85 -11.33
CA ARG A 23 -2.72 16.76 -10.73
C ARG A 23 -1.98 15.42 -10.76
N ASP A 24 -1.25 15.16 -11.83
CA ASP A 24 -0.52 13.90 -12.02
C ASP A 24 0.66 13.76 -11.04
N ALA A 25 1.35 14.85 -10.74
CA ALA A 25 2.42 14.86 -9.73
C ALA A 25 1.88 14.61 -8.32
N HIS A 26 0.66 15.08 -8.03
CA HIS A 26 -0.02 14.75 -6.77
C HIS A 26 -0.41 13.26 -6.71
N LEU A 27 -0.93 12.71 -7.81
CA LEU A 27 -1.30 11.31 -7.89
C LEU A 27 -0.09 10.38 -7.74
N GLU A 28 1.01 10.67 -8.45
CA GLU A 28 2.29 9.95 -8.32
C GLU A 28 2.78 9.93 -6.88
N ARG A 29 2.75 11.09 -6.21
CA ARG A 29 3.12 11.19 -4.80
C ARG A 29 2.25 10.31 -3.90
N SER A 30 0.94 10.28 -4.11
CA SER A 30 0.04 9.41 -3.33
C SER A 30 0.36 7.92 -3.54
N TYR A 31 0.71 7.49 -4.75
CA TYR A 31 1.15 6.12 -5.01
C TYR A 31 2.48 5.79 -4.35
N LEU A 32 3.46 6.69 -4.41
CA LEU A 32 4.73 6.53 -3.71
C LEU A 32 4.53 6.42 -2.19
N ARG A 33 3.61 7.20 -1.62
CA ARG A 33 3.23 7.12 -0.20
C ARG A 33 2.56 5.79 0.14
N ALA A 34 1.64 5.32 -0.71
CA ALA A 34 1.02 4.00 -0.54
C ALA A 34 2.06 2.88 -0.54
N LYS A 35 3.07 2.97 -1.42
CA LYS A 35 4.20 2.03 -1.44
C LYS A 35 5.05 2.11 -0.17
N ALA A 36 5.23 3.29 0.41
CA ALA A 36 5.89 3.45 1.70
C ALA A 36 5.10 2.77 2.84
N PHE A 37 3.76 2.90 2.85
CA PHE A 37 2.90 2.19 3.82
C PHE A 37 3.04 0.68 3.68
N ALA A 38 2.97 0.17 2.44
CA ALA A 38 3.12 -1.25 2.13
C ALA A 38 4.47 -1.81 2.62
N ARG A 39 5.56 -1.08 2.37
CA ARG A 39 6.91 -1.46 2.81
C ARG A 39 7.08 -1.43 4.32
N PHE A 40 6.40 -0.52 5.01
CA PHE A 40 6.39 -0.48 6.47
C PHE A 40 5.64 -1.68 7.06
N TRP A 41 4.41 -1.92 6.61
CA TRP A 41 3.55 -2.96 7.16
C TRP A 41 3.95 -4.37 6.75
N ARG A 42 4.53 -4.55 5.56
CA ARG A 42 4.99 -5.85 5.03
C ARG A 42 3.96 -6.95 5.23
N LEU A 43 2.71 -6.67 4.80
CA LEU A 43 1.62 -7.63 4.93
C LEU A 43 1.95 -8.90 4.17
N ALA A 44 1.61 -10.06 4.72
CA ALA A 44 1.66 -11.35 4.04
C ALA A 44 0.27 -11.71 3.49
N PRO A 45 0.16 -12.62 2.51
CA PRO A 45 -1.14 -13.12 2.04
C PRO A 45 -2.05 -13.60 3.18
N ASP A 46 -1.48 -14.30 4.16
CA ASP A 46 -2.23 -14.78 5.32
C ASP A 46 -2.74 -13.64 6.23
N ASP A 47 -2.03 -12.51 6.29
CA ASP A 47 -2.51 -11.34 7.05
C ASP A 47 -3.86 -10.85 6.49
N VAL A 48 -3.98 -10.86 5.16
CA VAL A 48 -5.20 -10.44 4.44
C VAL A 48 -6.28 -11.52 4.54
N LEU A 49 -5.96 -12.77 4.20
CA LEU A 49 -6.93 -13.87 4.15
C LEU A 49 -7.52 -14.21 5.53
N GLN A 50 -6.71 -14.13 6.58
CA GLN A 50 -7.15 -14.41 7.95
C GLN A 50 -7.56 -13.15 8.70
N PHE A 51 -7.55 -11.99 8.02
CA PHE A 51 -7.89 -10.70 8.60
C PHE A 51 -7.17 -10.49 9.94
N THR A 52 -5.83 -10.60 9.95
CA THR A 52 -5.05 -10.59 11.20
C THR A 52 -5.09 -9.22 11.89
N PRO A 53 -4.74 -9.13 13.19
CA PRO A 53 -4.61 -7.83 13.87
C PRO A 53 -3.69 -6.85 13.13
N LYS A 54 -2.64 -7.36 12.47
CA LYS A 54 -1.71 -6.55 11.68
C LYS A 54 -2.37 -5.92 10.45
N PHE A 55 -3.20 -6.68 9.74
CA PHE A 55 -3.99 -6.15 8.62
C PHE A 55 -4.97 -5.05 9.07
N ARG A 56 -5.64 -5.27 10.21
CA ARG A 56 -6.51 -4.25 10.81
C ARG A 56 -5.74 -2.98 11.17
N GLN A 57 -4.61 -3.12 11.87
CA GLN A 57 -3.78 -1.99 12.28
C GLN A 57 -3.28 -1.19 11.07
N ALA A 58 -2.90 -1.86 9.98
CA ALA A 58 -2.50 -1.20 8.75
C ALA A 58 -3.63 -0.35 8.12
N HIS A 59 -4.88 -0.80 8.21
CA HIS A 59 -6.03 -0.06 7.70
C HIS A 59 -6.49 1.07 8.61
N THR A 60 -6.20 0.97 9.92
CA THR A 60 -6.57 1.98 10.93
C THR A 60 -5.42 2.88 11.34
N ASP A 61 -4.28 2.82 10.66
CA ASP A 61 -3.14 3.70 10.94
C ASP A 61 -3.52 5.17 10.69
N GLY A 62 -3.17 6.05 11.63
CA GLY A 62 -3.47 7.49 11.58
C GLY A 62 -2.86 8.21 10.38
N ILE A 63 -1.89 7.61 9.68
CA ILE A 63 -1.31 8.19 8.46
C ILE A 63 -2.31 8.40 7.33
N ILE A 64 -3.49 7.76 7.39
CA ILE A 64 -4.64 8.07 6.51
C ILE A 64 -4.94 9.57 6.47
N LEU A 65 -4.82 10.27 7.59
CA LEU A 65 -5.10 11.71 7.70
C LEU A 65 -4.11 12.55 6.88
N ARG A 66 -2.95 11.99 6.53
CA ARG A 66 -1.92 12.67 5.76
C ARG A 66 -2.20 12.64 4.26
N ASP A 67 -2.75 11.54 3.78
CA ASP A 67 -3.03 11.30 2.36
C ASP A 67 -4.08 10.19 2.18
N ILE A 68 -5.35 10.60 2.04
CA ILE A 68 -6.49 9.68 1.87
C ILE A 68 -6.41 8.93 0.53
N ALA A 69 -5.85 9.54 -0.51
CA ALA A 69 -5.68 8.90 -1.82
C ALA A 69 -4.66 7.75 -1.72
N ALA A 70 -3.54 7.97 -1.04
CA ALA A 70 -2.55 6.93 -0.76
C ALA A 70 -3.16 5.76 0.03
N GLN A 71 -3.96 6.06 1.06
CA GLN A 71 -4.61 5.00 1.84
C GLN A 71 -5.67 4.23 1.04
N SER A 72 -6.41 4.93 0.17
CA SER A 72 -7.36 4.29 -0.73
C SER A 72 -6.65 3.33 -1.69
N ALA A 73 -5.51 3.75 -2.27
CA ALA A 73 -4.69 2.90 -3.13
C ALA A 73 -4.17 1.67 -2.36
N PHE A 74 -3.61 1.86 -1.16
CA PHE A 74 -3.16 0.77 -0.28
C PHE A 74 -4.29 -0.22 0.03
N SER A 75 -5.48 0.29 0.38
CA SER A 75 -6.63 -0.53 0.77
C SER A 75 -7.17 -1.34 -0.40
N VAL A 76 -7.37 -0.72 -1.57
CA VAL A 76 -7.80 -1.43 -2.79
C VAL A 76 -6.77 -2.50 -3.18
N HIS A 77 -5.49 -2.16 -3.11
CA HIS A 77 -4.39 -3.05 -3.49
C HIS A 77 -4.36 -4.33 -2.65
N TYR A 78 -4.40 -4.22 -1.32
CA TYR A 78 -4.36 -5.42 -0.46
C TYR A 78 -5.73 -6.09 -0.30
N ASN A 79 -6.80 -5.33 -0.04
CA ASN A 79 -8.10 -5.91 0.30
C ASN A 79 -8.81 -6.50 -0.92
N LEU A 80 -8.80 -5.80 -2.06
CA LEU A 80 -9.51 -6.25 -3.25
C LEU A 80 -8.60 -7.10 -4.14
N VAL A 81 -7.47 -6.54 -4.59
CA VAL A 81 -6.59 -7.23 -5.55
C VAL A 81 -5.82 -8.36 -4.86
N GLY A 82 -5.09 -8.03 -3.79
CA GLY A 82 -4.31 -8.97 -3.00
C GLY A 82 -5.14 -10.12 -2.43
N GLY A 83 -6.26 -9.81 -1.78
CA GLY A 83 -7.19 -10.81 -1.24
C GLY A 83 -7.74 -11.76 -2.32
N THR A 84 -8.15 -11.22 -3.47
CA THR A 84 -8.64 -12.03 -4.59
C THR A 84 -7.56 -12.97 -5.10
N ILE A 85 -6.38 -12.45 -5.46
CA ILE A 85 -5.30 -13.29 -6.01
C ILE A 85 -4.78 -14.30 -4.98
N ALA A 86 -4.65 -13.89 -3.71
CA ALA A 86 -4.27 -14.79 -2.62
C ALA A 86 -5.24 -15.96 -2.44
N SER A 87 -6.55 -15.72 -2.60
CA SER A 87 -7.56 -16.77 -2.49
C SER A 87 -7.52 -17.79 -3.64
N LEU A 88 -7.07 -17.36 -4.83
CA LEU A 88 -7.04 -18.19 -6.03
C LEU A 88 -5.71 -18.96 -6.17
N ALA A 89 -4.60 -18.38 -5.71
CA ALA A 89 -3.24 -18.91 -5.87
C ALA A 89 -3.04 -20.37 -5.40
N PRO A 90 -3.67 -20.87 -4.31
CA PRO A 90 -3.52 -22.28 -3.91
C PRO A 90 -4.01 -23.27 -4.98
N LYS A 91 -4.98 -22.89 -5.80
CA LYS A 91 -5.52 -23.70 -6.90
C LYS A 91 -4.94 -23.34 -8.26
N ARG A 92 -4.16 -22.26 -8.32
CA ARG A 92 -3.58 -21.67 -9.54
C ARG A 92 -2.10 -21.33 -9.29
N PRO A 93 -1.20 -22.32 -9.32
CA PRO A 93 0.23 -22.11 -9.07
C PRO A 93 0.87 -21.08 -10.01
N ASP A 94 0.31 -20.89 -11.20
CA ASP A 94 0.71 -19.87 -12.17
C ASP A 94 0.52 -18.43 -11.66
N LEU A 95 -0.33 -18.21 -10.64
CA LEU A 95 -0.53 -16.90 -10.02
C LEU A 95 0.50 -16.57 -8.93
N GLN A 96 1.33 -17.53 -8.50
CA GLN A 96 2.31 -17.28 -7.43
C GLN A 96 3.29 -16.13 -7.73
N PRO A 97 3.83 -15.99 -8.96
CA PRO A 97 4.69 -14.84 -9.29
C PRO A 97 3.95 -13.50 -9.19
N LEU A 98 2.69 -13.46 -9.64
CA LEU A 98 1.86 -12.25 -9.56
C LEU A 98 1.51 -11.93 -8.10
N LEU A 99 1.15 -12.94 -7.30
CA LEU A 99 0.88 -12.79 -5.88
C LEU A 99 2.08 -12.14 -5.17
N LYS A 100 3.29 -12.63 -5.47
CA LYS A 100 4.52 -12.05 -4.93
C LYS A 100 4.66 -10.57 -5.31
N GLN A 101 4.51 -10.22 -6.59
CA GLN A 101 4.62 -8.83 -7.05
C GLN A 101 3.57 -7.91 -6.40
N ILE A 102 2.34 -8.41 -6.20
CA ILE A 102 1.27 -7.67 -5.51
C ILE A 102 1.70 -7.39 -4.07
N PHE A 103 2.12 -8.40 -3.32
CA PHE A 103 2.43 -8.23 -1.90
C PHE A 103 3.72 -7.43 -1.66
N ASP A 104 4.64 -7.41 -2.63
CA ASP A 104 5.81 -6.52 -2.66
C ASP A 104 5.47 -5.08 -3.10
N PHE A 105 4.23 -4.82 -3.53
CA PHE A 105 3.74 -3.53 -4.02
C PHE A 105 4.52 -3.04 -5.26
N ASP A 106 4.87 -3.98 -6.14
CA ASP A 106 5.66 -3.75 -7.36
C ASP A 106 4.81 -3.74 -8.64
N VAL A 107 3.51 -4.01 -8.55
CA VAL A 107 2.56 -3.96 -9.69
C VAL A 107 2.11 -2.53 -10.02
N VAL A 108 2.32 -1.58 -9.11
CA VAL A 108 1.96 -0.18 -9.33
C VAL A 108 3.05 0.51 -10.13
N TYR A 109 2.89 0.54 -11.46
CA TYR A 109 3.65 1.43 -12.32
C TYR A 109 3.18 2.86 -12.10
N VAL A 110 4.07 3.72 -11.62
CA VAL A 110 3.96 5.15 -11.89
C VAL A 110 5.08 5.49 -12.87
N THR A 111 4.70 5.92 -14.06
CA THR A 111 5.62 6.37 -15.10
C THR A 111 6.19 7.72 -14.68
N SER A 112 7.40 7.74 -14.16
CA SER A 112 8.23 8.95 -14.18
C SER A 112 8.87 9.00 -15.58
N GLN A 113 8.42 9.93 -16.43
CA GLN A 113 9.19 10.38 -17.60
C GLN A 113 10.12 11.52 -17.19
#